data_AF-A0A920HZC5-F1
#
_entry.id   AF-A0A920HZC5-F1
#
_cell.length_a   1.000
_cell.length_b   1.000
_cell.length_c   1.000
_cell.angle_alpha   90.00
_cell.angle_beta   90.00
_cell.angle_gamma   90.00
#
_symmetry.space_group_name_H-M   'P 1'
#
loop_
_entity.id
_entity.type
_entity.pdbx_description
1 polymer ?
#
loop_
_entity_poly.entity_id
_entity_poly.type
_entity_poly.pdbx_seq_one_letter_code
_entity_poly.pdbx_strand_id
1 'polypeptide(L)'
;MYDYIYRAMPFGVAQSLTHDETYRVVAYLLYMNEIIDEDFVLNDKNIGKIKMPNVEGFLMPDPRPDIANVNGNPCMQNCNTPTKIIGKARDIDVTPEEEKS
;
A
#
# COMPACT_ATOMS: atom_id res chain seq x y z
N MET A 1 0.16 -11.42 3.56
CA MET A 1 -0.13 -11.90 2.18
C MET A 1 -1.23 -12.95 2.18
N TYR A 2 -1.00 -14.15 2.71
CA TYR A 2 -2.00 -15.24 2.80
C TYR A 2 -3.38 -14.75 3.22
N ASP A 3 -3.40 -14.01 4.32
CA ASP A 3 -4.60 -13.51 4.96
C ASP A 3 -5.46 -12.60 4.06
N TYR A 4 -4.83 -11.69 3.33
CA TYR A 4 -5.53 -10.81 2.39
C TYR A 4 -6.08 -11.59 1.19
N ILE A 5 -5.32 -12.55 0.67
CA ILE A 5 -5.75 -13.40 -0.45
C ILE A 5 -6.95 -14.25 -0.04
N TYR A 6 -6.86 -14.92 1.11
CA TYR A 6 -7.95 -15.76 1.62
C TYR A 6 -9.25 -14.97 1.84
N ARG A 7 -9.14 -13.76 2.42
CA ARG A 7 -10.32 -12.98 2.83
C ARG A 7 -10.91 -12.08 1.76
N ALA A 8 -10.09 -11.57 0.85
CA ALA A 8 -10.49 -10.49 -0.06
C ALA A 8 -10.32 -10.82 -1.55
N MET A 9 -9.70 -11.96 -1.89
CA MET A 9 -9.50 -12.38 -3.27
C MET A 9 -10.31 -13.63 -3.62
N PRO A 10 -10.66 -13.82 -4.91
CA PRO A 10 -10.56 -12.84 -6.00
C PRO A 10 -11.55 -11.69 -5.85
N PHE A 11 -11.23 -10.53 -6.45
CA PHE A 11 -12.15 -9.39 -6.46
C PHE A 11 -13.49 -9.75 -7.11
N GLY A 12 -14.60 -9.42 -6.45
CA GLY A 12 -15.95 -9.78 -6.88
C GLY A 12 -16.42 -11.15 -6.40
N VAL A 13 -15.53 -12.04 -5.95
CA VAL A 13 -15.85 -13.39 -5.46
C VAL A 13 -14.95 -13.78 -4.27
N ALA A 14 -14.83 -12.89 -3.30
CA ALA A 14 -13.98 -13.09 -2.12
C ALA A 14 -14.41 -14.33 -1.31
N GLN A 15 -13.45 -14.96 -0.60
CA GLN A 15 -13.66 -16.17 0.20
C GLN A 15 -14.11 -17.40 -0.61
N SER A 16 -13.86 -17.43 -1.92
CA SER A 16 -14.11 -18.60 -2.76
C SER A 16 -13.00 -19.64 -2.73
N LEU A 17 -11.79 -19.26 -2.27
CA LEU A 17 -10.64 -20.14 -2.20
C LEU A 17 -10.61 -20.95 -0.90
N THR A 18 -10.27 -22.22 -1.02
CA THR A 18 -9.92 -23.07 0.12
C THR A 18 -8.56 -22.70 0.71
N HIS A 19 -8.25 -23.22 1.90
CA HIS A 19 -6.95 -23.01 2.54
C HIS A 19 -5.79 -23.50 1.67
N ASP A 20 -5.91 -24.70 1.10
CA ASP A 20 -4.87 -25.29 0.24
C ASP A 20 -4.68 -24.50 -1.06
N GLU A 21 -5.77 -24.07 -1.69
CA GLU A 21 -5.69 -23.18 -2.87
C GLU A 21 -5.01 -21.86 -2.52
N THR A 22 -5.28 -21.31 -1.35
CA THR A 22 -4.61 -20.09 -0.88
C THR A 22 -3.12 -20.31 -0.68
N TYR A 23 -2.70 -21.41 -0.03
CA TYR A 23 -1.28 -21.74 0.11
C TYR A 23 -0.58 -21.91 -1.25
N ARG A 24 -1.25 -22.54 -2.22
CA ARG A 24 -0.71 -22.71 -3.59
C ARG A 24 -0.53 -21.36 -4.29
N VAL A 25 -1.51 -20.47 -4.20
CA VAL A 25 -1.41 -19.12 -4.79
C VAL A 25 -0.30 -18.31 -4.11
N VAL A 26 -0.20 -18.38 -2.78
CA VAL A 26 0.86 -17.70 -2.01
C VAL A 26 2.25 -18.21 -2.38
N ALA A 27 2.43 -19.54 -2.49
CA ALA A 27 3.68 -20.14 -2.94
C ALA A 27 4.06 -19.65 -4.35
N TYR A 28 3.10 -19.67 -5.28
CA TYR A 28 3.32 -19.16 -6.63
C TYR A 28 3.77 -17.70 -6.66
N LEU A 29 3.13 -16.83 -5.85
CA LEU A 29 3.54 -15.42 -5.74
C LEU A 29 4.95 -15.26 -5.15
N LEU A 30 5.32 -16.06 -4.15
CA LEU A 30 6.66 -16.02 -3.57
C LEU A 30 7.72 -16.47 -4.59
N TYR A 31 7.45 -17.52 -5.36
CA TYR A 31 8.33 -17.99 -6.43
C TYR A 31 8.50 -16.95 -7.53
N MET A 32 7.41 -16.33 -7.99
CA MET A 32 7.43 -15.25 -8.99
C MET A 32 8.25 -14.02 -8.54
N ASN A 33 8.46 -13.85 -7.24
CA ASN A 33 9.28 -12.78 -6.67
C ASN A 33 10.68 -13.28 -6.23
N GLU A 34 11.08 -14.48 -6.63
CA GLU A 34 12.38 -15.10 -6.33
C GLU A 34 12.67 -15.20 -4.82
N ILE A 35 11.62 -15.39 -3.99
CA ILE A 35 11.73 -15.51 -2.53
C ILE A 35 11.91 -16.96 -2.10
N ILE A 36 11.39 -17.90 -2.89
CA ILE A 36 11.48 -19.34 -2.65
C ILE A 36 11.82 -20.06 -3.97
N ASP A 37 12.39 -21.26 -3.86
CA ASP A 37 12.68 -22.13 -5.00
C ASP A 37 11.39 -22.77 -5.57
N GLU A 38 11.46 -23.24 -6.82
CA GLU A 38 10.33 -23.87 -7.53
C GLU A 38 9.76 -25.10 -6.80
N ASP A 39 10.63 -25.90 -6.18
CA ASP A 39 10.26 -27.12 -5.45
C ASP A 39 9.77 -26.88 -4.02
N PHE A 40 9.69 -25.61 -3.57
CA PHE A 40 9.32 -25.29 -2.20
C PHE A 40 7.82 -25.51 -1.95
N VAL A 41 7.51 -26.40 -1.00
CA VAL A 41 6.13 -26.66 -0.56
C VAL A 41 5.77 -25.79 0.64
N LEU A 42 4.91 -24.79 0.41
CA LEU A 42 4.38 -23.92 1.47
C LEU A 42 3.25 -24.61 2.27
N ASN A 43 3.28 -24.47 3.59
CA ASN A 43 2.28 -25.01 4.53
C ASN A 43 2.18 -24.14 5.80
N ASP A 44 1.23 -24.51 6.67
CA ASP A 44 0.95 -23.84 7.94
C ASP A 44 2.16 -23.79 8.89
N LYS A 45 3.07 -24.77 8.81
CA LYS A 45 4.23 -24.89 9.70
C LYS A 45 5.44 -24.08 9.24
N ASN A 46 5.52 -23.72 7.96
CA ASN A 46 6.68 -23.05 7.38
C ASN A 46 6.42 -21.63 6.88
N ILE A 47 5.17 -21.22 6.66
CA ILE A 47 4.84 -19.89 6.13
C ILE A 47 5.43 -18.73 6.95
N GLY A 48 5.46 -18.87 8.28
CA GLY A 48 6.04 -17.85 9.18
C GLY A 48 7.57 -17.79 9.20
N LYS A 49 8.26 -18.73 8.56
CA LYS A 49 9.73 -18.77 8.50
C LYS A 49 10.30 -17.96 7.32
N ILE A 50 9.45 -17.58 6.36
CA ILE A 50 9.84 -16.82 5.18
C ILE A 50 9.99 -15.35 5.55
N LYS A 51 11.18 -14.78 5.37
CA LYS A 51 11.48 -13.37 5.64
C LYS A 51 11.35 -12.56 4.35
N MET A 52 10.37 -11.67 4.28
CA MET A 52 10.19 -10.77 3.13
C MET A 52 11.34 -9.74 3.07
N PRO A 53 11.83 -9.34 1.87
CA PRO A 53 12.97 -8.44 1.74
C PRO A 53 12.78 -7.07 2.43
N ASN A 54 11.58 -6.50 2.40
CA ASN A 54 11.28 -5.17 2.96
C ASN A 54 10.82 -5.21 4.44
N VAL A 55 11.16 -6.24 5.19
CA VAL A 55 10.73 -6.38 6.60
C VAL A 55 11.21 -5.23 7.50
N GLU A 56 12.42 -4.71 7.27
CA GLU A 56 12.97 -3.55 8.00
C GLU A 56 12.60 -2.20 7.35
N GLY A 57 11.75 -2.20 6.31
CA GLY A 57 11.40 -0.99 5.56
C GLY A 57 10.28 -0.15 6.19
N PHE A 58 9.78 -0.54 7.36
CA PHE A 58 8.68 0.14 8.04
C PHE A 58 9.20 0.86 9.29
N LEU A 59 8.84 2.14 9.43
CA LEU A 59 9.21 2.96 10.57
C LEU A 59 8.09 2.95 11.60
N MET A 60 8.40 2.56 12.83
CA MET A 60 7.55 2.77 14.00
C MET A 60 8.39 3.26 15.18
N PRO A 61 7.91 4.26 15.95
CA PRO A 61 6.67 5.01 15.76
C PRO A 61 6.71 5.91 14.50
N ASP A 62 5.54 6.40 14.07
CA ASP A 62 5.47 7.41 13.01
C ASP A 62 6.32 8.63 13.42
N PRO A 63 7.30 9.06 12.61
CA PRO A 63 8.17 10.18 12.97
C PRO A 63 7.46 11.54 12.90
N ARG A 64 6.26 11.61 12.30
CA ARG A 64 5.50 12.85 12.20
C ARG A 64 4.85 13.17 13.55
N PRO A 65 4.80 14.45 13.94
CA PRO A 65 4.07 14.84 15.14
C PRO A 65 2.56 14.68 14.92
N ASP A 66 1.84 14.26 15.97
CA ASP A 66 0.38 14.14 15.95
C ASP A 66 -0.32 15.47 15.59
N ILE A 67 0.29 16.60 15.98
CA ILE A 67 -0.19 17.95 15.68
C ILE A 67 0.96 18.74 15.06
N ALA A 68 0.73 19.27 13.87
CA ALA A 68 1.67 20.19 13.24
C ALA A 68 1.75 21.48 14.05
N ASN A 69 2.96 21.78 14.53
CA ASN A 69 3.33 23.06 15.14
C ASN A 69 2.70 23.35 16.50
N VAL A 70 3.08 22.58 17.53
CA VAL A 70 2.61 22.74 18.92
C VAL A 70 2.93 24.13 19.51
N ASN A 71 3.93 24.85 18.97
CA ASN A 71 4.49 26.06 19.58
C ASN A 71 4.58 27.28 18.64
N GLY A 72 4.18 27.18 17.37
CA GLY A 72 4.36 28.25 16.39
C GLY A 72 3.07 29.00 16.09
N ASN A 73 3.07 30.31 16.34
CA ASN A 73 1.98 31.18 15.92
C ASN A 73 1.98 31.32 14.39
N PRO A 74 0.81 31.24 13.71
CA PRO A 74 0.73 31.47 12.28
C PRO A 74 1.07 32.93 11.94
N CYS A 75 1.68 33.15 10.78
CA CYS A 75 1.88 34.50 10.25
C CYS A 75 0.53 35.05 9.77
N MET A 76 0.16 36.24 10.25
CA MET A 76 -1.14 36.85 9.94
C MET A 76 -1.08 37.95 8.88
N GLN A 77 0.07 38.61 8.71
CA GLN A 77 0.21 39.77 7.81
C GLN A 77 1.59 39.79 7.16
N ASN A 78 1.66 40.23 5.90
CA ASN A 78 2.90 40.42 5.13
C ASN A 78 3.84 39.20 5.15
N CYS A 79 3.28 38.00 5.04
CA CYS A 79 4.03 36.76 5.10
C CYS A 79 4.91 36.58 3.86
N ASN A 80 6.18 36.23 4.07
CA ASN A 80 7.12 35.99 2.99
C ASN A 80 6.92 34.59 2.38
N THR A 81 5.93 34.47 1.50
CA THR A 81 5.61 33.21 0.80
C THR A 81 5.74 33.37 -0.72
N PRO A 82 6.24 32.34 -1.43
CA PRO A 82 6.33 32.40 -2.88
C PRO A 82 4.93 32.35 -3.50
N THR A 83 4.63 33.27 -4.41
CA THR A 83 3.32 33.39 -5.09
C THR A 83 3.34 32.93 -6.55
N LYS A 84 4.47 32.40 -7.03
CA LYS A 84 4.59 31.90 -8.40
C LYS A 84 3.77 30.61 -8.57
N ILE A 85 2.86 30.61 -9.54
CA ILE A 85 2.08 29.42 -9.90
C ILE A 85 3.02 28.39 -10.52
N ILE A 86 3.12 27.20 -9.91
CA ILE A 86 4.00 26.10 -10.35
C ILE A 86 3.27 24.98 -11.10
N GLY A 87 1.94 24.96 -11.08
CA GLY A 87 1.11 24.02 -11.82
C GLY A 87 -0.37 24.32 -11.69
N LYS A 88 -1.18 23.85 -12.64
CA LYS A 88 -2.64 23.96 -12.60
C LYS A 88 -3.26 22.58 -12.83
N ALA A 89 -4.26 22.21 -12.03
CA ALA A 89 -4.96 20.93 -12.19
C ALA A 89 -5.61 20.77 -13.58
N ARG A 90 -6.05 21.88 -14.18
CA ARG A 90 -6.58 21.94 -15.55
C ARG A 90 -5.56 21.56 -16.63
N ASP A 91 -4.27 21.62 -16.33
CA ASP A 91 -3.24 21.22 -17.30
C ASP A 91 -3.16 19.68 -17.42
N ILE A 92 -3.62 18.93 -16.40
CA ILE A 92 -3.68 17.45 -16.41
C ILE A 92 -5.03 16.95 -16.92
N ASP A 93 -6.11 17.70 -16.66
CA ASP A 93 -7.45 17.49 -17.24
C ASP A 93 -8.05 16.08 -17.06
N VAL A 94 -8.00 15.57 -15.82
CA VAL A 94 -8.56 14.25 -15.43
C VAL A 94 -9.75 14.37 -14.47
N THR A 95 -10.31 15.57 -14.34
CA THR A 95 -11.53 15.79 -13.54
C THR A 95 -12.73 15.55 -14.45
N PRO A 96 -13.63 14.58 -14.15
CA PRO A 96 -14.82 14.36 -14.97
C PRO A 96 -15.62 15.65 -15.14
N GLU A 97 -15.97 15.99 -16.37
CA GLU A 97 -16.89 17.09 -16.66
C GLU A 97 -18.34 16.61 -16.59
N GLU A 98 -19.27 17.48 -16.18
CA GLU A 98 -20.68 17.17 -16.30
C GLU A 98 -21.06 17.09 -17.79
N GLU A 99 -21.67 15.99 -18.23
CA GLU A 99 -22.34 15.93 -19.53
C GLU A 99 -23.44 17.00 -19.51
N LYS A 100 -23.25 18.08 -20.26
CA LYS A 100 -24.31 19.08 -20.46
C LYS A 100 -25.50 18.40 -21.13
N SER A 101 -26.53 18.08 -20.32
CA SER A 101 -27.84 17.64 -20.78
C SER A 101 -28.59 18.73 -21.55
#